data_AF-A0A7C3E166-F1
#
_entry.id   AF-A0A7C3E166-F1
#
_cell.length_a   1.000
_cell.length_b   1.000
_cell.length_c   1.000
_cell.angle_alpha   90.00
_cell.angle_beta   90.00
_cell.angle_gamma   90.00
#
_symmetry.space_group_name_H-M   'P 1'
#
loop_
_entity.id
_entity.type
_entity.pdbx_description
1 polymer ?
#
loop_
_entity_poly.entity_id
_entity_poly.type
_entity_poly.pdbx_seq_one_letter_code
_entity_poly.pdbx_strand_id
1 'polypeptide(L)'
;YHAASVMRAVKRALVVVDMPFGTYQGNSKEALHSAIRIMKETGAHAVKLEGGQEICESINRILSAGIPVMGHLGLTPQSIHKFGTYVVRATEEEEARKLIEDAQILEKTGCFSIVLEKIPARLAGQVTSSLKIPVIGIGAGGQVDGQVLVLHDMLGITYEFSPRFLRRYHTLYDEIKGAVENYIRDVKSSDFPNEREQY
;
A
#
# COMPACT_ATOMS: atom_id res chain seq x y z
N TYR A 1 10.68 -6.98 10.10
CA TYR A 1 9.83 -7.19 11.29
C TYR A 1 8.37 -7.42 10.94
N HIS A 2 7.60 -6.40 10.51
CA HIS A 2 6.14 -6.53 10.29
C HIS A 2 5.76 -7.66 9.31
N ALA A 3 6.45 -7.76 8.18
CA ALA A 3 6.21 -8.83 7.21
C ALA A 3 6.40 -10.23 7.81
N ALA A 4 7.42 -10.44 8.65
CA ALA A 4 7.60 -11.73 9.33
C ALA A 4 6.44 -12.03 10.31
N SER A 5 5.89 -11.01 10.97
CA SER A 5 4.71 -11.16 11.82
C SER A 5 3.47 -11.54 11.01
N VAL A 6 3.28 -10.95 9.83
CA VAL A 6 2.19 -11.32 8.91
C VAL A 6 2.37 -12.75 8.40
N MET A 7 3.59 -13.11 7.97
CA MET A 7 3.89 -14.43 7.44
C MET A 7 3.68 -15.57 8.43
N ARG A 8 3.84 -15.33 9.75
CA ARG A 8 3.48 -16.32 10.79
C ARG A 8 1.98 -16.63 10.87
N ALA A 9 1.12 -15.72 10.43
CA ALA A 9 -0.33 -15.86 10.51
C ALA A 9 -0.98 -16.26 9.18
N VAL A 10 -0.39 -15.87 8.05
CA VAL A 10 -0.95 -16.09 6.71
C VAL A 10 -0.85 -17.56 6.30
N LYS A 11 -1.97 -18.12 5.81
CA LYS A 11 -2.05 -19.49 5.27
C LYS A 11 -2.21 -19.58 3.75
N ARG A 12 -2.81 -18.56 3.13
CA ARG A 12 -3.21 -18.58 1.70
C ARG A 12 -2.92 -17.29 0.95
N ALA A 13 -2.99 -16.14 1.63
CA ALA A 13 -2.85 -14.84 0.98
C ALA A 13 -1.44 -14.64 0.42
N LEU A 14 -1.35 -14.01 -0.76
CA LEU A 14 -0.11 -13.45 -1.25
C LEU A 14 0.33 -12.32 -0.31
N VAL A 15 1.62 -12.28 0.04
CA VAL A 15 2.17 -11.26 0.93
C VAL A 15 3.22 -10.50 0.14
N VAL A 16 2.91 -9.24 -0.15
CA VAL A 16 3.77 -8.30 -0.87
C VAL A 16 4.35 -7.33 0.15
N VAL A 17 5.66 -7.10 0.10
CA VAL A 17 6.35 -6.20 1.02
C VAL A 17 6.88 -4.99 0.26
N ASP A 18 6.59 -3.80 0.74
CA ASP A 18 7.16 -2.59 0.18
C ASP A 18 8.67 -2.53 0.38
N MET A 19 9.38 -2.16 -0.69
CA MET A 19 10.77 -1.72 -0.59
C MET A 19 10.79 -0.26 -0.10
N PRO A 20 11.43 0.05 1.04
CA PRO A 20 11.48 1.40 1.56
C PRO A 20 12.26 2.37 0.66
N PHE A 21 12.00 3.67 0.82
CA PHE A 21 12.78 4.72 0.17
C PHE A 21 14.28 4.57 0.45
N GLY A 22 15.09 4.80 -0.58
CA GLY A 22 16.55 4.70 -0.53
C GLY A 22 17.09 3.28 -0.68
N THR A 23 16.22 2.26 -0.75
CA THR A 23 16.67 0.85 -0.81
C THR A 23 16.69 0.27 -2.22
N TYR A 24 16.14 0.98 -3.21
CA TYR A 24 16.05 0.49 -4.58
C TYR A 24 16.24 1.56 -5.68
N GLN A 25 16.13 2.85 -5.33
CA GLN A 25 16.30 3.95 -6.27
C GLN A 25 17.78 4.17 -6.61
N GLY A 26 18.11 4.35 -7.89
CA GLY A 26 19.44 4.79 -8.33
C GLY A 26 20.57 3.74 -8.31
N ASN A 27 20.42 2.62 -7.59
CA ASN A 27 21.43 1.55 -7.53
C ASN A 27 20.78 0.15 -7.58
N SER A 28 20.84 -0.49 -8.75
CA SER A 28 20.22 -1.81 -8.96
C SER A 28 20.84 -2.93 -8.12
N LYS A 29 22.11 -2.83 -7.72
CA LYS A 29 22.75 -3.81 -6.82
C LYS A 29 22.21 -3.71 -5.40
N GLU A 30 22.02 -2.48 -4.92
CA GLU A 30 21.41 -2.24 -3.61
C GLU A 30 19.95 -2.67 -3.58
N ALA A 31 19.21 -2.42 -4.67
CA ALA A 31 17.86 -2.92 -4.86
C ALA A 31 17.79 -4.45 -4.70
N LEU A 32 18.70 -5.17 -5.35
CA LEU A 32 18.78 -6.63 -5.24
C LEU A 32 19.10 -7.09 -3.81
N HIS A 33 20.12 -6.51 -3.17
CA HIS A 33 20.50 -6.90 -1.81
C HIS A 33 19.35 -6.66 -0.81
N SER A 34 18.68 -5.51 -0.93
CA SER A 34 17.53 -5.15 -0.11
C SER A 34 16.35 -6.11 -0.33
N ALA A 35 16.03 -6.43 -1.59
CA ALA A 35 14.98 -7.39 -1.92
C ALA A 35 15.31 -8.79 -1.36
N ILE A 36 16.52 -9.32 -1.59
CA ILE A 36 16.95 -10.62 -1.05
C ILE A 36 16.83 -10.64 0.47
N ARG A 37 17.28 -9.58 1.15
CA ARG A 37 17.19 -9.47 2.60
C ARG A 37 15.74 -9.53 3.07
N ILE A 38 14.83 -8.78 2.45
CA ILE A 38 13.40 -8.82 2.75
C ILE A 38 12.88 -10.25 2.60
N MET A 39 13.17 -10.92 1.48
CA MET A 39 12.68 -12.29 1.23
C MET A 39 13.21 -13.28 2.28
N LYS A 40 14.51 -13.25 2.59
CA LYS A 40 15.13 -14.16 3.56
C LYS A 40 14.67 -13.94 5.00
N GLU A 41 14.53 -12.68 5.42
CA GLU A 41 14.17 -12.36 6.81
C GLU A 41 12.67 -12.53 7.09
N THR A 42 11.83 -12.44 6.05
CA THR A 42 10.37 -12.38 6.24
C THR A 42 9.63 -13.59 5.72
N GLY A 43 10.16 -14.26 4.69
CA GLY A 43 9.45 -15.30 3.95
C GLY A 43 8.32 -14.76 3.06
N ALA A 44 8.26 -13.44 2.82
CA ALA A 44 7.28 -12.83 1.92
C ALA A 44 7.37 -13.42 0.50
N HIS A 45 6.32 -13.20 -0.29
CA HIS A 45 6.17 -13.81 -1.60
C HIS A 45 6.59 -12.89 -2.74
N ALA A 46 6.59 -11.58 -2.52
CA ALA A 46 6.91 -10.56 -3.52
C ALA A 46 7.33 -9.23 -2.87
N VAL A 47 7.89 -8.34 -3.67
CA VAL A 47 8.18 -6.95 -3.27
C VAL A 47 7.41 -5.93 -4.10
N LYS A 48 7.09 -4.77 -3.52
CA LYS A 48 6.48 -3.62 -4.21
C LYS A 48 7.45 -2.45 -4.27
N LEU A 49 7.58 -1.83 -5.45
CA LEU A 49 8.46 -0.69 -5.70
C LEU A 49 7.67 0.46 -6.33
N GLU A 50 7.97 1.70 -5.92
CA GLU A 50 7.36 2.90 -6.47
C GLU A 50 8.25 3.54 -7.54
N GLY A 51 7.67 3.85 -8.70
CA GLY A 51 8.37 4.49 -9.81
C GLY A 51 8.04 3.85 -11.17
N GLY A 52 8.31 4.59 -12.24
CA GLY A 52 8.10 4.15 -13.62
C GLY A 52 9.38 3.67 -14.28
N GLN A 53 9.64 4.18 -15.48
CA GLN A 53 10.84 3.84 -16.26
C GLN A 53 12.15 3.97 -15.47
N GLU A 54 12.25 4.95 -14.58
CA GLU A 54 13.48 5.26 -13.82
C GLU A 54 13.96 4.13 -12.88
N ILE A 55 13.10 3.18 -12.50
CA ILE A 55 13.46 2.06 -11.61
C ILE A 55 13.57 0.72 -12.35
N CYS A 56 13.42 0.71 -13.68
CA CYS A 56 13.41 -0.54 -14.46
C CYS A 56 14.73 -1.32 -14.35
N GLU A 57 15.87 -0.65 -14.19
CA GLU A 57 17.14 -1.35 -13.95
C GLU A 57 17.11 -2.15 -12.63
N SER A 58 16.57 -1.56 -11.57
CA SER A 58 16.39 -2.21 -10.26
C SER A 58 15.41 -3.37 -10.36
N ILE A 59 14.29 -3.20 -11.04
CA ILE A 59 13.28 -4.26 -11.25
C ILE A 59 13.91 -5.45 -11.99
N ASN A 60 14.59 -5.21 -13.13
CA ASN A 60 15.25 -6.26 -13.89
C ASN A 60 16.25 -7.05 -13.04
N ARG A 61 17.01 -6.36 -12.18
CA ARG A 61 17.98 -7.01 -11.29
C ARG A 61 17.29 -7.89 -10.25
N ILE A 62 16.22 -7.40 -9.63
CA ILE A 62 15.44 -8.15 -8.64
C ILE A 62 14.79 -9.39 -9.29
N LEU A 63 14.19 -9.22 -10.48
CA LEU A 63 13.59 -10.30 -11.25
C LEU A 63 14.62 -11.37 -11.63
N SER A 64 15.87 -11.00 -11.94
CA SER A 64 16.94 -11.97 -12.25
C SER A 64 17.29 -12.91 -11.09
N ALA A 65 16.90 -12.57 -9.86
CA ALA A 65 17.03 -13.43 -8.68
C ALA A 65 15.76 -14.24 -8.38
N GLY A 66 14.75 -14.19 -9.26
CA GLY A 66 13.49 -14.93 -9.13
C GLY A 66 12.50 -14.31 -8.14
N ILE A 67 12.70 -13.04 -7.74
CA ILE A 67 11.82 -12.36 -6.79
C ILE A 67 10.69 -11.64 -7.56
N PRO A 68 9.41 -12.00 -7.36
CA PRO A 68 8.30 -11.31 -8.02
C PRO A 68 8.18 -9.84 -7.59
N VAL A 69 7.90 -8.98 -8.56
CA VAL A 69 7.80 -7.52 -8.36
C VAL A 69 6.40 -7.00 -8.71
N MET A 70 5.82 -6.25 -7.79
CA MET A 70 4.64 -5.41 -8.03
C MET A 70 5.07 -3.95 -8.22
N GLY A 71 4.63 -3.32 -9.30
CA GLY A 71 4.88 -1.89 -9.54
C GLY A 71 3.92 -0.99 -8.75
N HIS A 72 4.26 0.28 -8.59
CA HIS A 72 3.38 1.30 -8.03
C HIS A 72 3.57 2.64 -8.77
N LEU A 73 2.48 3.12 -9.38
CA LEU A 73 2.40 4.38 -10.13
C LEU A 73 1.27 5.28 -9.61
N GLY A 74 1.24 6.52 -10.10
CA GLY A 74 0.32 7.56 -9.64
C GLY A 74 0.97 8.42 -8.57
N LEU A 75 0.28 8.64 -7.45
CA LEU A 75 0.90 9.25 -6.29
C LEU A 75 1.81 8.22 -5.59
N THR A 76 3.12 8.44 -5.65
CA THR A 76 4.12 7.61 -4.98
C THR A 76 4.62 8.31 -3.71
N PRO A 77 4.15 7.93 -2.50
CA PRO A 77 4.44 8.66 -1.26
C PRO A 77 5.93 8.80 -0.95
N GLN A 78 6.78 7.87 -1.39
CA GLN A 78 8.23 7.97 -1.18
C GLN A 78 8.86 9.16 -1.92
N SER A 79 8.16 9.70 -2.93
CA SER A 79 8.58 10.86 -3.70
C SER A 79 7.89 12.15 -3.25
N ILE A 80 7.33 12.20 -2.04
CA ILE A 80 6.58 13.37 -1.55
C ILE A 80 7.37 14.67 -1.61
N HIS A 81 8.67 14.66 -1.33
CA HIS A 81 9.52 15.86 -1.43
C HIS A 81 9.74 16.34 -2.87
N LYS A 82 9.65 15.44 -3.85
CA LYS A 82 9.70 15.77 -5.28
C LYS A 82 8.38 16.39 -5.75
N PHE A 83 7.26 15.95 -5.19
CA PHE A 83 5.91 16.35 -5.62
C PHE A 83 5.26 17.45 -4.77
N GLY A 84 5.79 17.70 -3.58
CA GLY A 84 5.35 18.77 -2.67
C GLY A 84 4.00 18.53 -1.99
N THR A 85 3.13 17.67 -2.51
CA THR A 85 1.75 17.47 -2.00
C THR A 85 1.21 16.07 -2.26
N TYR A 86 0.16 15.68 -1.51
CA TYR A 86 -0.59 14.42 -1.70
C TYR A 86 -1.80 14.56 -2.65
N VAL A 87 -1.75 15.49 -3.62
CA VAL A 87 -2.86 15.74 -4.55
C VAL A 87 -2.99 14.62 -5.59
N VAL A 88 -4.14 14.60 -6.25
CA VAL A 88 -4.40 13.69 -7.38
C VAL A 88 -3.36 13.91 -8.47
N ARG A 89 -2.86 12.83 -9.07
CA ARG A 89 -1.84 12.85 -10.13
C ARG A 89 -2.43 12.57 -11.50
N ALA A 90 -1.68 12.90 -12.55
CA ALA A 90 -2.06 12.64 -13.93
C ALA A 90 -3.40 13.29 -14.32
N THR A 91 -3.59 14.53 -13.88
CA THR A 91 -4.72 15.38 -14.29
C THR A 91 -4.47 16.07 -15.62
N GLU A 92 -3.20 16.32 -15.95
CA GLU A 92 -2.76 16.87 -17.22
C GLU A 92 -2.48 15.75 -18.24
N GLU A 93 -2.72 16.02 -19.53
CA GLU A 93 -2.61 15.04 -20.61
C GLU A 93 -1.20 14.42 -20.72
N GLU A 94 -0.16 15.22 -20.53
CA GLU A 94 1.23 14.77 -20.58
C GLU A 94 1.56 13.81 -19.42
N GLU A 95 1.11 14.12 -18.20
CA GLU A 95 1.29 13.22 -17.05
C GLU A 95 0.48 11.92 -17.23
N ALA A 96 -0.72 12.01 -17.80
CA ALA A 96 -1.55 10.86 -18.10
C ALA A 96 -0.90 9.94 -19.15
N ARG A 97 -0.35 10.50 -20.22
CA ARG A 97 0.40 9.75 -21.23
C ARG A 97 1.61 9.06 -20.61
N LYS A 98 2.42 9.80 -19.84
CA LYS A 98 3.58 9.25 -19.13
C LYS A 98 3.19 8.09 -18.21
N LEU A 99 2.07 8.21 -17.49
CA LEU A 99 1.60 7.14 -16.60
C LEU A 99 1.23 5.87 -17.36
N ILE A 100 0.57 5.99 -18.52
CA ILE A 100 0.24 4.84 -19.38
C ILE A 100 1.54 4.20 -19.89
N GLU A 101 2.49 5.00 -20.38
CA GLU A 101 3.78 4.52 -20.86
C GLU A 101 4.57 3.81 -19.76
N ASP A 102 4.69 4.42 -18.57
CA ASP A 102 5.33 3.83 -17.41
C ASP A 102 4.67 2.49 -17.03
N ALA A 103 3.34 2.42 -17.06
CA ALA A 103 2.61 1.18 -16.73
C ALA A 103 2.92 0.05 -17.72
N GLN A 104 2.97 0.36 -19.02
CA GLN A 104 3.35 -0.59 -20.07
C GLN A 104 4.81 -1.02 -19.95
N ILE A 105 5.70 -0.08 -19.60
CA ILE A 105 7.13 -0.36 -19.37
C ILE A 105 7.29 -1.31 -18.18
N LEU A 106 6.58 -1.09 -17.08
CA LEU A 106 6.62 -1.96 -15.90
C LEU A 106 6.12 -3.37 -16.22
N GLU A 107 5.02 -3.50 -16.96
CA GLU A 107 4.54 -4.80 -17.45
C GLU A 107 5.60 -5.49 -18.32
N LYS A 108 6.14 -4.78 -19.33
CA LYS A 108 7.15 -5.32 -20.24
C LYS A 108 8.44 -5.74 -19.50
N THR A 109 8.80 -5.03 -18.44
CA THR A 109 9.94 -5.36 -17.59
C THR A 109 9.73 -6.66 -16.80
N GLY A 110 8.47 -7.02 -16.53
CA GLY A 110 8.11 -8.27 -15.88
C GLY A 110 7.46 -8.11 -14.51
N CYS A 111 6.95 -6.92 -14.16
CA CYS A 111 6.09 -6.77 -13.00
C CYS A 111 4.85 -7.67 -13.15
N PHE A 112 4.48 -8.40 -12.10
CA PHE A 112 3.31 -9.30 -12.18
C PHE A 112 1.99 -8.58 -11.90
N SER A 113 2.03 -7.36 -11.35
CA SER A 113 0.88 -6.51 -11.04
C SER A 113 1.35 -5.07 -10.80
N ILE A 114 0.43 -4.10 -10.87
CA ILE A 114 0.70 -2.67 -10.62
C ILE A 114 -0.35 -2.10 -9.68
N VAL A 115 0.07 -1.30 -8.70
CA VAL A 115 -0.80 -0.42 -7.92
C VAL A 115 -0.92 0.93 -8.62
N LEU A 116 -2.15 1.47 -8.73
CA LEU A 116 -2.42 2.85 -9.14
C LEU A 116 -3.03 3.63 -7.96
N GLU A 117 -2.32 4.67 -7.52
CA GLU A 117 -2.74 5.49 -6.38
C GLU A 117 -3.14 6.91 -6.79
N LYS A 118 -4.33 7.33 -6.35
CA LYS A 118 -4.87 8.71 -6.49
C LYS A 118 -4.70 9.31 -7.88
N ILE A 119 -5.27 8.64 -8.88
CA ILE A 119 -5.37 9.11 -10.26
C ILE A 119 -6.84 9.20 -10.72
N PRO A 120 -7.16 9.94 -11.80
CA PRO A 120 -8.51 9.97 -12.36
C PRO A 120 -9.04 8.57 -12.71
N ALA A 121 -10.28 8.27 -12.34
CA ALA A 121 -10.88 6.96 -12.53
C ALA A 121 -10.93 6.51 -14.00
N ARG A 122 -11.18 7.45 -14.92
CA ARG A 122 -11.18 7.16 -16.36
C ARG A 122 -9.79 6.74 -16.86
N LEU A 123 -8.73 7.40 -16.37
CA LEU A 123 -7.35 7.05 -16.71
C LEU A 123 -6.99 5.67 -16.15
N ALA A 124 -7.36 5.38 -14.90
CA ALA A 124 -7.15 4.07 -14.30
C ALA A 124 -7.81 2.95 -15.13
N GLY A 125 -9.04 3.17 -15.62
CA GLY A 125 -9.73 2.23 -16.52
C GLY A 125 -9.02 2.05 -17.86
N GLN A 126 -8.48 3.13 -18.43
CA GLN A 126 -7.67 3.05 -19.67
C GLN A 126 -6.40 2.23 -19.46
N VAL A 127 -5.64 2.50 -18.39
CA VAL A 127 -4.42 1.75 -18.05
C VAL A 127 -4.75 0.28 -17.84
N THR A 128 -5.75 -0.04 -17.01
CA THR A 128 -6.19 -1.41 -16.75
C THR A 128 -6.54 -2.16 -18.04
N SER A 129 -7.30 -1.52 -18.94
CA SER A 129 -7.70 -2.14 -20.21
C SER A 129 -6.52 -2.36 -21.19
N SER A 130 -5.41 -1.65 -20.99
CA SER A 130 -4.22 -1.73 -21.85
C SER A 130 -3.19 -2.77 -21.41
N LEU A 131 -3.31 -3.27 -20.17
CA LEU A 131 -2.38 -4.23 -19.57
C LEU A 131 -3.01 -5.62 -19.52
N LYS A 132 -2.17 -6.64 -19.47
CA LYS A 132 -2.54 -8.04 -19.22
C LYS A 132 -2.38 -8.42 -17.75
N ILE A 133 -1.50 -7.73 -17.03
CA ILE A 133 -1.27 -7.95 -15.60
C ILE A 133 -2.34 -7.25 -14.73
N PRO A 134 -2.68 -7.80 -13.54
CA PRO A 134 -3.68 -7.18 -12.67
C PRO A 134 -3.28 -5.79 -12.18
N VAL A 135 -4.24 -4.86 -12.22
CA VAL A 135 -4.12 -3.51 -11.69
C VAL A 135 -4.91 -3.37 -10.39
N ILE A 136 -4.26 -2.90 -9.32
CA ILE A 136 -4.85 -2.69 -8.00
C ILE A 136 -4.99 -1.20 -7.74
N GLY A 137 -6.20 -0.72 -7.49
CA GLY A 137 -6.45 0.70 -7.24
C GLY A 137 -6.50 1.08 -5.77
N ILE A 138 -6.05 2.30 -5.47
CA ILE A 138 -6.38 3.02 -4.23
C ILE A 138 -6.66 4.48 -4.58
N GLY A 139 -7.93 4.89 -4.46
CA GLY A 139 -8.35 6.19 -4.98
C GLY A 139 -8.22 6.34 -6.51
N ALA A 140 -8.27 5.24 -7.24
CA ALA A 140 -8.21 5.18 -8.70
C ALA A 140 -9.56 4.78 -9.35
N GLY A 141 -10.66 4.79 -8.59
CA GLY A 141 -11.98 4.36 -9.07
C GLY A 141 -12.15 2.85 -9.18
N GLY A 142 -13.27 2.40 -9.75
CA GLY A 142 -13.68 0.99 -9.79
C GLY A 142 -13.35 0.24 -11.09
N GLN A 143 -12.70 0.88 -12.06
CA GLN A 143 -12.36 0.27 -13.37
C GLN A 143 -10.98 -0.40 -13.36
N VAL A 144 -10.56 -0.92 -12.20
CA VAL A 144 -9.31 -1.65 -11.96
C VAL A 144 -9.67 -3.08 -11.52
N ASP A 145 -8.73 -4.01 -11.58
CA ASP A 145 -8.98 -5.44 -11.30
C ASP A 145 -9.13 -5.75 -9.80
N GLY A 146 -8.58 -4.91 -8.94
CA GLY A 146 -8.66 -5.05 -7.48
C GLY A 146 -8.50 -3.73 -6.74
N GLN A 147 -8.65 -3.77 -5.42
CA GLN A 147 -8.61 -2.58 -4.57
C GLN A 147 -7.69 -2.83 -3.36
N VAL A 148 -7.06 -1.76 -2.87
CA VAL A 148 -6.30 -1.77 -1.62
C VAL A 148 -6.68 -0.56 -0.76
N LEU A 149 -6.72 -0.75 0.56
CA LEU A 149 -6.87 0.30 1.55
C LEU A 149 -5.91 0.03 2.71
N VAL A 150 -5.54 1.09 3.43
CA VAL A 150 -4.82 0.97 4.68
C VAL A 150 -5.78 0.44 5.75
N LEU A 151 -5.38 -0.63 6.45
CA LEU A 151 -6.22 -1.33 7.42
C LEU A 151 -6.75 -0.40 8.54
N HIS A 152 -5.88 0.44 9.09
CA HIS A 152 -6.26 1.34 10.18
C HIS A 152 -7.29 2.38 9.75
N ASP A 153 -7.18 2.87 8.51
CA ASP A 153 -8.10 3.85 7.96
C ASP A 153 -9.46 3.22 7.66
N MET A 154 -9.49 2.02 7.06
CA MET A 154 -10.75 1.34 6.76
C MET A 154 -11.49 0.89 8.03
N LEU A 155 -10.77 0.59 9.12
CA LEU A 155 -11.37 0.26 10.43
C LEU A 155 -11.70 1.49 11.28
N GLY A 156 -11.38 2.70 10.80
CA GLY A 156 -11.66 3.94 11.52
C GLY A 156 -10.89 4.09 12.83
N ILE A 157 -9.66 3.57 12.88
CA ILE A 157 -8.73 3.80 14.00
C ILE A 157 -8.18 5.24 13.90
N THR A 158 -7.81 5.67 12.70
CA THR A 158 -7.39 7.04 12.42
C THR A 158 -8.62 7.93 12.21
N TYR A 159 -8.99 8.73 13.22
CA TYR A 159 -10.24 9.51 13.18
C TYR A 159 -10.19 10.74 12.26
N GLU A 160 -9.08 11.50 12.29
CA GLU A 160 -8.97 12.77 11.56
C GLU A 160 -8.66 12.58 10.06
N PHE A 161 -8.11 11.43 9.68
CA PHE A 161 -7.78 11.12 8.29
C PHE A 161 -9.01 10.54 7.58
N SER A 162 -9.57 11.31 6.64
CA SER A 162 -10.75 10.90 5.86
C SER A 162 -10.65 11.41 4.41
N PRO A 163 -9.73 10.85 3.60
CA PRO A 163 -9.64 11.21 2.20
C PRO A 163 -10.88 10.72 1.44
N ARG A 164 -11.28 11.44 0.39
CA ARG A 164 -12.49 11.14 -0.39
C ARG A 164 -12.60 9.70 -0.92
N PHE A 165 -11.47 9.02 -1.14
CA PHE A 165 -11.46 7.65 -1.64
C PHE A 165 -11.66 6.57 -0.55
N LEU A 166 -11.58 6.94 0.72
CA LEU A 166 -11.68 6.00 1.83
C LEU A 166 -13.15 5.73 2.16
N ARG A 167 -13.52 4.45 2.19
CA ARG A 167 -14.71 3.99 2.90
C ARG A 167 -14.29 3.43 4.26
N ARG A 168 -14.86 3.97 5.33
CA ARG A 168 -14.79 3.35 6.66
C ARG A 168 -15.81 2.22 6.74
N TYR A 169 -15.33 1.04 7.09
CA TYR A 169 -16.15 -0.14 7.36
C TYR A 169 -16.43 -0.30 8.86
N HIS A 170 -15.69 0.43 9.69
CA HIS A 170 -15.94 0.54 11.12
C HIS A 170 -15.44 1.87 11.68
N THR A 171 -15.79 2.17 12.94
CA THR A 171 -15.32 3.36 13.66
C THR A 171 -14.71 2.97 15.00
N LEU A 172 -13.61 2.21 14.96
CA LEU A 172 -12.95 1.72 16.18
C LEU A 172 -12.49 2.84 17.13
N TYR A 173 -12.21 4.04 16.62
CA TYR A 173 -11.89 5.19 17.47
C TYR A 173 -13.00 5.47 18.50
N ASP A 174 -14.26 5.53 18.06
CA ASP A 174 -15.38 5.86 18.94
C ASP A 174 -15.66 4.71 19.92
N GLU A 175 -15.53 3.46 19.47
CA GLU A 175 -15.68 2.28 20.34
C GLU A 175 -14.63 2.24 21.44
N ILE A 176 -13.35 2.44 21.09
CA ILE A 176 -12.25 2.45 22.06
C ILE A 176 -12.42 3.62 23.02
N LYS A 177 -12.73 4.82 22.50
CA LYS A 177 -12.97 6.01 23.32
C LYS A 177 -14.11 5.77 24.31
N GLY A 178 -15.25 5.26 23.85
CA GLY A 178 -16.40 4.97 24.70
C GLY A 178 -16.09 3.92 25.77
N ALA A 179 -15.33 2.87 25.43
CA ALA A 179 -14.90 1.86 26.41
C ALA A 179 -14.02 2.47 27.51
N VAL A 180 -13.07 3.34 27.14
CA VAL A 180 -12.21 4.04 28.11
C VAL A 180 -13.01 5.00 28.98
N GLU A 181 -13.96 5.76 28.39
CA GLU A 181 -14.82 6.68 29.14
C GLU A 181 -15.75 5.95 30.12
N ASN A 182 -16.29 4.79 29.74
CA ASN A 182 -17.09 3.95 30.62
C ASN A 182 -16.24 3.40 31.76
N TYR A 183 -15.06 2.83 31.48
CA TYR A 183 -14.14 2.37 32.52
C TYR A 183 -13.79 3.48 33.52
N ILE A 184 -13.49 4.69 33.04
CA ILE A 184 -13.22 5.85 33.89
C ILE A 184 -14.44 6.19 34.78
N ARG A 185 -15.66 6.11 34.23
CA ARG A 185 -16.90 6.35 34.97
C ARG A 185 -17.04 5.33 36.09
N ASP A 186 -16.91 4.04 35.77
CA ASP A 186 -17.16 2.93 36.69
C ASP A 186 -16.13 2.94 37.84
N VAL A 187 -14.86 3.27 37.56
CA VAL A 187 -13.84 3.47 38.61
C VAL A 187 -14.19 4.68 39.50
N LYS A 188 -14.59 5.81 38.92
CA LYS A 188 -14.90 7.03 39.69
C LYS A 188 -16.17 6.89 40.53
N SER A 189 -17.15 6.11 40.08
CA SER A 189 -18.35 5.80 40.85
C SER A 189 -18.13 4.66 41.84
N SER A 190 -16.94 4.03 41.86
CA SER A 190 -16.67 2.80 42.63
C SER A 190 -17.63 1.65 42.27
N ASP A 191 -18.13 1.63 41.04
CA ASP A 191 -18.90 0.50 40.50
C ASP A 191 -17.97 -0.62 40.00
N PHE A 192 -16.75 -0.25 39.61
CA PHE A 192 -15.67 -1.19 39.32
C PHE A 192 -14.48 -1.03 40.29
N PRO A 193 -13.97 -2.13 40.90
CA PRO A 193 -14.56 -3.47 40.91
C PRO A 193 -15.78 -3.55 41.86
N ASN A 194 -16.80 -4.33 41.49
CA ASN A 194 -17.93 -4.69 42.36
C ASN A 194 -17.73 -6.06 43.06
N GLU A 195 -18.73 -6.53 43.81
CA GLU A 195 -18.70 -7.81 44.54
C GLU A 195 -18.37 -9.04 43.69
N ARG A 196 -18.66 -9.02 42.38
CA ARG A 196 -18.34 -10.13 41.47
C ARG A 196 -16.93 -10.06 40.90
N GLU A 197 -16.22 -8.96 41.14
CA GLU A 197 -14.92 -8.62 40.55
C GLU A 197 -13.80 -8.54 41.61
N GLN A 198 -14.06 -9.07 42.81
CA GLN A 198 -13.10 -9.15 43.92
C GLN A 198 -13.08 -10.56 44.56
N TYR A 199 -11.97 -10.89 45.24
CA TYR A 199 -11.76 -12.14 45.98
C TYR A 199 -11.86 -11.93 47.49
#